data_AF-A0A9P3FBH1-F1
#
_entry.id   AF-A0A9P3FBH1-F1
#
_cell.length_a   1.000
_cell.length_b   1.000
_cell.length_c   1.000
_cell.angle_alpha   90.00
_cell.angle_beta   90.00
_cell.angle_gamma   90.00
#
_symmetry.space_group_name_H-M   'P 1'
#
loop_
_entity.id
_entity.type
_entity.pdbx_description
1 polymer ?
#
loop_
_entity_poly.entity_id
_entity_poly.type
_entity_poly.pdbx_seq_one_letter_code
_entity_poly.pdbx_strand_id
1 'polypeptide(L)'
;MTLNDNSNTGRDANSKDGGTPNGIHDSGFSSGRSGSGLELRERLENLPQELYDYIYDLTFTAEAKIRIYSHENSYGPTSSMLSNATKHYSQQAVEVNERPPHLLHVDRASRQKFAKSFYGNPDSTFIFSTGHFPVREKPFMGLMQDIRLIVWNDYGALNSHKQGRIAKWAGLSTEDVDLISYMNIPALLNKRLGVVEEATSEVIDLAI
;
A
#
# COMPACT_ATOMS: atom_id res chain seq x y z
N MET A 1 -10.40 28.55 23.10
CA MET A 1 -11.35 27.42 23.01
C MET A 1 -10.78 26.29 23.83
N THR A 2 -11.23 26.20 25.07
CA THR A 2 -10.85 25.23 26.09
C THR A 2 -11.79 24.03 26.00
N LEU A 3 -11.26 22.83 25.76
CA LEU A 3 -12.05 21.59 25.78
C LEU A 3 -11.94 20.97 27.16
N ASN A 4 -13.12 20.76 27.75
CA ASN A 4 -13.37 20.20 29.07
C ASN A 4 -12.86 18.76 29.19
N ASP A 5 -12.21 18.51 30.31
CA ASP A 5 -12.12 17.21 30.98
C ASP A 5 -13.51 16.77 31.44
N ASN A 6 -13.90 15.54 31.15
CA ASN A 6 -15.06 14.92 31.79
C ASN A 6 -14.75 13.47 32.17
N SER A 7 -14.41 13.32 33.44
CA SER A 7 -14.31 12.09 34.21
C SER A 7 -15.67 11.72 34.81
N ASN A 8 -16.12 10.47 34.65
CA ASN A 8 -16.94 9.76 35.65
C ASN A 8 -17.10 8.27 35.25
N THR A 9 -16.44 7.35 35.94
CA THR A 9 -16.88 6.54 37.11
C THR A 9 -17.75 5.32 36.79
N GLY A 10 -17.17 4.15 37.04
CA GLY A 10 -17.72 3.16 37.97
C GLY A 10 -18.70 2.14 37.41
N ARG A 11 -18.27 0.87 37.40
CA ARG A 11 -19.07 -0.28 37.87
C ARG A 11 -18.21 -1.54 38.03
N ASP A 12 -17.98 -1.87 39.29
CA ASP A 12 -18.27 -3.15 39.95
C ASP A 12 -17.60 -4.43 39.43
N ALA A 13 -16.51 -4.76 40.14
CA ALA A 13 -16.32 -5.98 40.90
C ALA A 13 -17.11 -7.23 40.46
N ASN A 14 -16.37 -8.20 39.91
CA ASN A 14 -16.64 -9.60 40.19
C ASN A 14 -15.31 -10.35 40.33
N SER A 15 -14.84 -10.41 41.58
CA SER A 15 -13.77 -11.29 42.03
C SER A 15 -14.34 -12.71 42.16
N LYS A 16 -13.82 -13.65 41.36
CA LYS A 16 -13.85 -15.06 41.70
C LYS A 16 -12.43 -15.55 41.83
N ASP A 17 -12.01 -15.50 43.08
CA ASP A 17 -10.86 -16.15 43.66
C ASP A 17 -11.00 -17.68 43.49
N GLY A 18 -9.95 -18.30 42.97
CA GLY A 18 -9.91 -19.71 42.61
C GLY A 18 -8.46 -20.14 42.51
N GLY A 19 -7.79 -20.17 43.66
CA GLY A 19 -6.40 -20.57 43.76
C GLY A 19 -6.16 -22.03 43.39
N THR A 20 -5.07 -22.28 42.67
CA THR A 20 -4.25 -23.48 42.86
C THR A 20 -2.79 -23.08 42.68
N PRO A 21 -1.94 -23.25 43.71
CA PRO A 21 -0.51 -23.00 43.62
C PRO A 21 0.15 -24.27 43.10
N ASN A 22 0.84 -24.21 41.96
CA ASN A 22 1.94 -25.11 41.63
C ASN A 22 2.50 -24.77 40.25
N GLY A 23 3.82 -24.55 40.19
CA GLY A 23 4.55 -24.47 38.93
C GLY A 23 5.52 -23.31 38.88
N ILE A 24 6.52 -23.32 39.76
CA ILE A 24 7.81 -22.67 39.49
C ILE A 24 8.38 -23.38 38.26
N HIS A 25 8.08 -22.85 37.08
CA HIS A 25 8.90 -23.04 35.90
C HIS A 25 9.40 -21.67 35.52
N ASP A 26 10.53 -21.33 36.15
CA ASP A 26 11.52 -20.39 35.68
C ASP A 26 12.06 -20.93 34.33
N SER A 27 11.23 -20.85 33.28
CA SER A 27 11.68 -21.04 31.91
C SER A 27 12.34 -19.73 31.50
N GLY A 28 13.63 -19.66 31.81
CA GLY A 28 14.52 -18.60 31.41
C GLY A 28 14.18 -18.14 30.01
N PHE A 29 13.69 -16.90 29.93
CA PHE A 29 13.64 -16.15 28.69
C PHE A 29 15.08 -16.07 28.20
N SER A 30 15.40 -17.02 27.34
CA SER A 30 16.66 -17.16 26.63
C SER A 30 17.01 -15.80 26.04
N SER A 31 17.89 -15.09 26.75
CA SER A 31 18.45 -13.78 26.38
C SER A 31 19.49 -13.93 25.27
N GLY A 32 19.30 -14.90 24.38
CA GLY A 32 20.22 -15.26 23.31
C GLY A 32 20.03 -14.47 22.01
N ARG A 33 19.22 -13.40 21.99
CA ARG A 33 18.91 -12.65 20.75
C ARG A 33 19.19 -11.15 20.82
N SER A 34 19.54 -10.60 21.98
CA SER A 34 19.85 -9.18 22.17
C SER A 34 21.19 -8.75 21.57
N GLY A 35 22.14 -9.68 21.35
CA GLY A 35 23.45 -9.38 20.75
C GLY A 35 23.36 -8.91 19.29
N SER A 36 22.49 -9.54 18.50
CA SER A 36 22.42 -9.27 17.05
C SER A 36 22.05 -7.82 16.68
N GLY A 37 21.18 -7.18 17.48
CA GLY A 37 20.75 -5.80 17.24
C GLY A 37 21.80 -4.77 17.65
N LEU A 38 22.48 -5.00 18.78
CA LEU A 38 23.56 -4.13 19.25
C LEU A 38 24.78 -4.22 18.34
N GLU A 39 25.15 -5.42 17.90
CA GLU A 39 26.24 -5.63 16.93
C GLU A 39 25.93 -4.97 15.58
N LEU A 40 24.69 -5.06 15.08
CA LEU A 40 24.29 -4.38 13.85
C LEU A 40 24.40 -2.86 13.99
N ARG A 41 23.92 -2.32 15.11
CA ARG A 41 23.98 -0.88 15.38
C ARG A 41 25.42 -0.39 15.44
N GLU A 42 26.29 -1.07 16.18
CA GLU A 42 27.71 -0.73 16.27
C GLU A 42 28.39 -0.79 14.89
N ARG A 43 28.05 -1.79 14.06
CA ARG A 43 28.57 -1.86 12.68
C ARG A 43 28.07 -0.70 11.82
N LEU A 44 26.80 -0.30 11.94
CA LEU A 44 26.25 0.83 11.19
C LEU A 44 26.84 2.17 11.64
N GLU A 45 27.11 2.36 12.94
CA GLU A 45 27.72 3.57 13.49
C GLU A 45 29.19 3.74 13.09
N ASN A 46 29.88 2.63 12.76
CA ASN A 46 31.28 2.64 12.31
C ASN A 46 31.44 2.67 10.78
N LEU A 47 30.36 2.77 10.01
CA LEU A 47 30.45 2.88 8.55
C LEU A 47 30.98 4.26 8.14
N PRO A 48 31.76 4.35 7.05
CA PRO A 48 31.93 5.59 6.31
C PRO A 48 30.57 6.22 6.01
N GLN A 49 30.44 7.54 6.20
CA GLN A 49 29.18 8.27 6.05
C GLN A 49 28.50 7.98 4.69
N GLU A 50 29.27 7.91 3.61
CA GLU A 50 28.76 7.61 2.26
C GLU A 50 28.03 6.26 2.19
N LEU A 51 28.53 5.24 2.89
CA LEU A 51 27.88 3.93 2.94
C LEU A 51 26.64 3.93 3.83
N TYR A 52 26.68 4.68 4.94
CA TYR A 52 25.50 4.87 5.78
C TYR A 52 24.38 5.56 4.98
N ASP A 53 24.69 6.66 4.30
CA ASP A 53 23.74 7.41 3.47
C ASP A 53 23.18 6.54 2.35
N TYR A 54 24.02 5.73 1.69
CA TYR A 54 23.57 4.79 0.67
C TYR A 54 22.59 3.74 1.22
N ILE A 55 22.89 3.13 2.38
CA ILE A 55 21.98 2.17 3.03
C ILE A 55 20.68 2.86 3.47
N TYR A 56 20.78 4.07 4.00
CA TYR A 56 19.64 4.88 4.41
C TYR A 56 18.73 5.17 3.21
N ASP A 57 19.31 5.57 2.08
CA ASP A 57 18.61 5.82 0.83
C ASP A 57 17.91 4.57 0.32
N LEU A 58 18.60 3.42 0.29
CA LEU A 58 18.00 2.14 -0.11
C LEU A 58 16.85 1.71 0.80
N THR A 59 16.95 1.98 2.11
CA THR A 59 15.96 1.53 3.10
C THR A 59 14.70 2.39 3.08
N PHE A 60 14.86 3.71 2.91
CA PHE A 60 13.77 4.68 3.02
C PHE A 60 13.32 5.26 1.68
N THR A 61 13.76 4.67 0.57
CA THR A 61 13.26 4.97 -0.76
C THR A 61 12.48 3.78 -1.29
N ALA A 62 11.21 4.00 -1.61
CA ALA A 62 10.38 2.98 -2.23
C ALA A 62 10.66 2.91 -3.74
N GLU A 63 10.62 1.68 -4.27
CA GLU A 63 10.68 1.44 -5.70
C GLU A 63 9.41 1.99 -6.41
N ALA A 64 9.60 2.46 -7.64
CA ALA A 64 8.51 2.93 -8.47
C ALA A 64 7.80 1.76 -9.16
N LYS A 65 6.51 1.58 -8.88
CA LYS A 65 5.73 0.46 -9.41
C LYS A 65 4.26 0.79 -9.57
N ILE A 66 3.54 -0.08 -10.28
CA ILE A 66 2.09 -0.04 -10.38
C ILE A 66 1.50 -0.73 -9.15
N ARG A 67 0.67 -0.01 -8.39
CA ARG A 67 0.07 -0.51 -7.15
C ARG A 67 -1.43 -0.62 -7.33
N ILE A 68 -1.93 -1.85 -7.31
CA ILE A 68 -3.35 -2.14 -7.53
C ILE A 68 -4.00 -2.48 -6.20
N TYR A 69 -4.99 -1.68 -5.80
CA TYR A 69 -5.77 -1.90 -4.59
C TYR A 69 -7.15 -2.44 -4.95
N SER A 70 -7.37 -3.72 -4.67
CA SER A 70 -8.60 -4.47 -4.88
C SER A 70 -9.07 -5.13 -3.58
N HIS A 71 -10.38 -5.22 -3.37
CA HIS A 71 -10.91 -5.81 -2.14
C HIS A 71 -10.73 -7.33 -2.15
N GLU A 72 -9.89 -7.87 -1.27
CA GLU A 72 -9.62 -9.31 -1.17
C GLU A 72 -10.88 -10.13 -0.84
N ASN A 73 -11.80 -9.55 -0.07
CA ASN A 73 -13.04 -10.22 0.34
C ASN A 73 -14.20 -10.02 -0.64
N SER A 74 -13.97 -9.42 -1.82
CA SER A 74 -14.98 -9.50 -2.86
C SER A 74 -14.88 -10.90 -3.44
N TYR A 75 -15.81 -11.78 -3.07
CA TYR A 75 -16.03 -13.08 -3.71
C TYR A 75 -16.46 -12.96 -5.19
N GLY A 76 -16.12 -11.85 -5.84
CA GLY A 76 -16.42 -11.58 -7.23
C GLY A 76 -15.28 -11.99 -8.17
N PRO A 77 -15.59 -12.14 -9.47
CA PRO A 77 -14.64 -12.47 -10.53
C PRO A 77 -13.48 -11.45 -10.67
N THR A 78 -13.63 -10.28 -10.05
CA THR A 78 -12.68 -9.16 -10.05
C THR A 78 -11.29 -9.52 -9.51
N SER A 79 -11.21 -10.25 -8.38
CA SER A 79 -9.93 -10.58 -7.75
C SER A 79 -9.14 -11.61 -8.58
N SER A 80 -9.83 -12.61 -9.13
CA SER A 80 -9.21 -13.63 -9.98
C SER A 80 -8.75 -13.07 -11.32
N MET A 81 -9.51 -12.14 -11.93
CA MET A 81 -9.10 -11.47 -13.16
C MET A 81 -7.85 -10.61 -12.97
N LEU A 82 -7.78 -9.80 -11.90
CA LEU A 82 -6.60 -9.01 -11.59
C LEU A 82 -5.38 -9.88 -11.32
N SER A 83 -5.54 -10.89 -10.46
CA SER A 83 -4.48 -11.85 -10.17
C SER A 83 -3.98 -12.54 -11.44
N ASN A 84 -4.90 -12.96 -12.33
CA ASN A 84 -4.54 -13.55 -13.61
C ASN A 84 -3.83 -12.58 -14.56
N ALA A 85 -4.24 -11.32 -14.58
CA ALA A 85 -3.60 -10.28 -15.40
C ALA A 85 -2.20 -9.95 -14.88
N THR A 86 -1.96 -10.02 -13.56
CA THR A 86 -0.68 -9.65 -12.96
C THR A 86 0.27 -10.83 -12.73
N LYS A 87 -0.20 -12.08 -12.81
CA LYS A 87 0.59 -13.28 -12.43
C LYS A 87 1.91 -13.46 -13.19
N HIS A 88 2.01 -12.90 -14.40
CA HIS A 88 3.19 -13.03 -15.25
C HIS A 88 4.20 -11.90 -15.07
N TYR A 89 3.87 -10.90 -14.26
CA TYR A 89 4.68 -9.71 -14.07
C TYR A 89 5.47 -9.82 -12.76
N SER A 90 6.68 -9.24 -12.75
CA SER A 90 7.51 -9.17 -11.55
C SER A 90 6.85 -8.30 -10.48
N GLN A 91 7.02 -8.66 -9.20
CA GLN A 91 6.62 -7.83 -8.05
C GLN A 91 7.29 -6.45 -8.03
N GLN A 92 8.43 -6.32 -8.71
CA GLN A 92 9.11 -5.03 -8.93
C GLN A 92 8.29 -4.11 -9.85
N ALA A 93 7.54 -4.67 -10.80
CA ALA A 93 6.75 -3.90 -11.75
C ALA A 93 5.32 -3.63 -11.25
N VAL A 94 4.72 -4.62 -10.56
CA VAL A 94 3.34 -4.54 -10.07
C VAL A 94 3.15 -5.23 -8.73
N GLU A 95 2.41 -4.58 -7.84
CA GLU A 95 2.02 -5.16 -6.56
C GLU A 95 0.51 -5.02 -6.38
N VAL A 96 -0.15 -6.11 -5.98
CA VAL A 96 -1.58 -6.12 -5.70
C VAL A 96 -1.78 -6.14 -4.20
N ASN A 97 -2.55 -5.19 -3.68
CA ASN A 97 -2.84 -5.02 -2.26
C ASN A 97 -1.59 -4.87 -1.38
N GLU A 98 -0.58 -4.19 -1.90
CA GLU A 98 0.61 -3.87 -1.13
C GLU A 98 0.24 -3.19 0.18
N ARG A 99 0.55 -3.83 1.30
CA ARG A 99 0.46 -3.16 2.59
C ARG A 99 1.71 -2.29 2.75
N PRO A 100 1.57 -0.95 2.85
CA PRO A 100 2.73 -0.12 3.12
C PRO A 100 3.37 -0.55 4.45
N PRO A 101 4.71 -0.56 4.55
CA PRO A 101 5.41 -0.96 5.75
C PRO A 101 4.97 -0.11 6.95
N HIS A 102 5.00 -0.71 8.14
CA HIS A 102 4.56 -0.02 9.35
C HIS A 102 5.62 1.00 9.81
N LEU A 103 5.53 2.22 9.29
CA LEU A 103 6.55 3.25 9.53
C LEU A 103 6.44 3.92 10.91
N LEU A 104 5.51 3.54 11.79
CA LEU A 104 5.34 4.23 13.09
C LEU A 104 6.56 4.09 14.01
N HIS A 105 7.46 3.15 13.75
CA HIS A 105 8.67 2.90 14.54
C HIS A 105 9.92 3.61 14.02
N VAL A 106 9.82 4.35 12.91
CA VAL A 106 10.96 5.09 12.34
C VAL A 106 10.82 6.58 12.62
N ASP A 107 11.93 7.29 12.61
CA ASP A 107 11.95 8.73 12.90
C ASP A 107 11.13 9.53 11.86
N ARG A 108 10.81 10.78 12.21
CA ARG A 108 9.95 11.63 11.37
C ARG A 108 10.56 11.91 9.99
N ALA A 109 11.87 12.09 9.88
CA ALA A 109 12.53 12.40 8.61
C ALA A 109 12.50 11.18 7.68
N SER A 110 12.82 10.01 8.20
CA SER A 110 12.77 8.74 7.45
C SER A 110 11.37 8.40 6.97
N ARG A 111 10.34 8.63 7.80
CA ARG A 111 8.93 8.51 7.38
C ARG A 111 8.59 9.43 6.22
N GLN A 112 9.02 10.68 6.29
CA GLN A 112 8.73 11.66 5.26
C GLN A 112 9.44 11.30 3.94
N LYS A 113 10.69 10.84 4.02
CA LYS A 113 11.45 10.35 2.86
C LYS A 113 10.76 9.15 2.20
N PHE A 114 10.38 8.15 2.98
CA PHE A 114 9.63 7.01 2.48
C PHE A 114 8.29 7.43 1.89
N ALA A 115 7.47 8.22 2.59
CA ALA A 115 6.17 8.64 2.08
C ALA A 115 6.29 9.44 0.76
N LYS A 116 7.29 10.31 0.65
CA LYS A 116 7.56 11.07 -0.57
C LYS A 116 7.98 10.16 -1.73
N SER A 117 8.85 9.17 -1.49
CA SER A 117 9.28 8.23 -2.53
C SER A 117 8.24 7.18 -2.89
N PHE A 118 7.40 6.77 -1.94
CA PHE A 118 6.34 5.78 -2.17
C PHE A 118 5.16 6.40 -2.88
N TYR A 119 4.59 7.48 -2.33
CA TYR A 119 3.37 8.11 -2.85
C TYR A 119 3.68 9.19 -3.89
N GLY A 120 4.71 10.00 -3.68
CA GLY A 120 5.05 11.16 -4.52
C GLY A 120 6.02 10.88 -5.66
N ASN A 121 6.20 9.62 -6.06
CA ASN A 121 7.06 9.29 -7.18
C ASN A 121 6.25 9.35 -8.50
N PRO A 122 6.65 10.18 -9.49
CA PRO A 122 5.94 10.33 -10.76
C PRO A 122 5.87 9.04 -11.56
N ASP A 123 6.79 8.11 -11.33
CA ASP A 123 6.86 6.82 -12.01
C ASP A 123 6.00 5.74 -11.33
N SER A 124 5.32 6.07 -10.23
CA SER A 124 4.38 5.18 -9.54
C SER A 124 2.94 5.47 -9.93
N THR A 125 2.21 4.43 -10.32
CA THR A 125 0.79 4.51 -10.66
C THR A 125 -0.03 3.80 -9.59
N PHE A 126 -1.07 4.46 -9.09
CA PHE A 126 -1.98 3.94 -8.07
C PHE A 126 -3.34 3.63 -8.69
N ILE A 127 -3.72 2.35 -8.70
CA ILE A 127 -4.95 1.88 -9.32
C ILE A 127 -5.91 1.39 -8.24
N PHE A 128 -7.10 1.98 -8.15
CA PHE A 128 -8.13 1.61 -7.18
C PHE A 128 -9.31 0.90 -7.86
N SER A 129 -9.69 -0.26 -7.35
CA SER A 129 -10.90 -0.96 -7.80
C SER A 129 -12.16 -0.27 -7.28
N THR A 130 -13.17 -0.07 -8.14
CA THR A 130 -14.41 0.63 -7.78
C THR A 130 -15.18 -0.11 -6.67
N GLY A 131 -15.15 0.41 -5.45
CA GLY A 131 -15.87 -0.16 -4.31
C GLY A 131 -15.03 -0.26 -3.05
N HIS A 132 -13.71 -0.15 -3.19
CA HIS A 132 -12.83 -0.04 -2.04
C HIS A 132 -12.15 1.32 -2.03
N PHE A 133 -12.41 2.04 -0.95
CA PHE A 133 -11.74 3.28 -0.66
C PHE A 133 -10.64 3.00 0.35
N PRO A 134 -9.39 3.38 0.05
CA PRO A 134 -8.27 3.11 0.92
C PRO A 134 -8.37 3.96 2.20
N VAL A 135 -9.11 3.50 3.21
CA VAL A 135 -9.27 4.25 4.47
C VAL A 135 -7.91 4.46 5.14
N ARG A 136 -7.01 3.49 4.99
CA ARG A 136 -5.65 3.52 5.55
C ARG A 136 -4.75 4.48 4.77
N GLU A 137 -4.87 4.53 3.45
CA GLU A 137 -4.02 5.33 2.58
C GLU A 137 -4.56 6.75 2.38
N LYS A 138 -5.80 7.03 2.80
CA LYS A 138 -6.44 8.35 2.75
C LYS A 138 -5.53 9.51 3.20
N PRO A 139 -4.75 9.42 4.31
CA PRO A 139 -3.86 10.51 4.71
C PRO A 139 -2.73 10.81 3.71
N PHE A 140 -2.41 9.87 2.82
CA PHE A 140 -1.31 9.96 1.86
C PHE A 140 -1.78 10.15 0.42
N MET A 141 -3.09 10.14 0.15
CA MET A 141 -3.61 10.29 -1.22
C MET A 141 -3.20 11.61 -1.86
N GLY A 142 -3.08 12.69 -1.08
CA GLY A 142 -2.58 13.98 -1.60
C GLY A 142 -1.11 14.00 -2.00
N LEU A 143 -0.38 12.90 -1.76
CA LEU A 143 0.97 12.72 -2.26
C LEU A 143 1.00 11.91 -3.56
N MET A 144 -0.07 11.19 -3.90
CA MET A 144 -0.13 10.33 -5.09
C MET A 144 -0.25 11.18 -6.36
N GLN A 145 0.67 10.98 -7.31
CA GLN A 145 0.74 11.80 -8.53
C GLN A 145 -0.06 11.21 -9.70
N ASP A 146 -0.10 9.88 -9.84
CA ASP A 146 -0.87 9.19 -10.88
C ASP A 146 -1.88 8.26 -10.21
N ILE A 147 -3.15 8.70 -10.17
CA ILE A 147 -4.27 7.95 -9.59
C ILE A 147 -5.23 7.55 -10.68
N ARG A 148 -5.55 6.25 -10.74
CA ARG A 148 -6.50 5.67 -11.68
C ARG A 148 -7.55 4.85 -10.98
N LEU A 149 -8.74 4.80 -11.57
CA LEU A 149 -9.88 4.04 -11.08
C LEU A 149 -10.27 2.96 -12.09
N ILE A 150 -10.35 1.70 -11.66
CA ILE A 150 -10.78 0.61 -12.54
C ILE A 150 -12.29 0.66 -12.72
N VAL A 151 -12.75 0.80 -13.96
CA VAL A 151 -14.14 0.70 -14.37
C VAL A 151 -14.43 -0.73 -14.80
N TRP A 152 -15.38 -1.38 -14.11
CA TRP A 152 -15.74 -2.78 -14.36
C TRP A 152 -16.99 -2.96 -15.23
N ASN A 153 -17.81 -1.91 -15.39
CA ASN A 153 -19.07 -1.91 -16.14
C ASN A 153 -19.37 -0.49 -16.65
N ASP A 154 -20.19 -0.38 -17.70
CA ASP A 154 -20.62 0.88 -18.34
C ASP A 154 -21.58 1.75 -17.48
N TYR A 155 -21.63 1.54 -16.15
CA TYR A 155 -22.42 2.37 -15.24
C TYR A 155 -21.75 3.73 -14.99
N GLY A 156 -21.77 4.61 -16.00
CA GLY A 156 -21.12 5.92 -15.98
C GLY A 156 -21.42 6.78 -14.74
N ALA A 157 -22.66 6.76 -14.23
CA ALA A 157 -23.06 7.54 -13.05
C ALA A 157 -22.36 7.09 -11.76
N LEU A 158 -22.17 5.78 -11.56
CA LEU A 158 -21.48 5.24 -10.38
C LEU A 158 -19.98 5.55 -10.42
N ASN A 159 -19.41 5.54 -11.63
CA ASN A 159 -18.00 5.84 -11.85
C ASN A 159 -17.70 7.31 -11.56
N SER A 160 -18.54 8.24 -12.05
CA SER A 160 -18.39 9.68 -11.77
C SER A 160 -18.44 10.01 -10.27
N HIS A 161 -19.38 9.42 -9.53
CA HIS A 161 -19.45 9.63 -8.08
C HIS A 161 -18.19 9.12 -7.35
N LYS A 162 -17.67 7.94 -7.74
CA LYS A 162 -16.46 7.36 -7.14
C LYS A 162 -15.21 8.17 -7.47
N GLN A 163 -15.08 8.62 -8.71
CA GLN A 163 -14.02 9.52 -9.18
C GLN A 163 -14.01 10.82 -8.37
N GLY A 164 -15.17 11.46 -8.19
CA GLY A 164 -15.33 12.67 -7.37
C GLY A 164 -14.88 12.51 -5.91
N ARG A 165 -15.13 11.34 -5.31
CA ARG A 165 -14.66 11.05 -3.94
C ARG A 165 -13.15 10.89 -3.85
N ILE A 166 -12.54 10.17 -4.79
CA ILE A 166 -11.08 9.97 -4.85
C ILE A 166 -10.38 11.31 -5.09
N ALA A 167 -10.84 12.07 -6.08
CA ALA A 167 -10.33 13.40 -6.39
C ALA A 167 -10.36 14.30 -5.15
N LYS A 168 -11.51 14.35 -4.44
CA LYS A 168 -11.64 15.12 -3.18
C LYS A 168 -10.64 14.71 -2.10
N TRP A 169 -10.33 13.43 -1.96
CA TRP A 169 -9.39 12.97 -0.93
C TRP A 169 -7.93 13.15 -1.32
N ALA A 170 -7.62 13.04 -2.61
CA ALA A 170 -6.32 13.35 -3.16
C ALA A 170 -6.06 14.86 -3.26
N GLY A 171 -7.10 15.70 -3.10
CA GLY A 171 -6.97 17.13 -3.34
C GLY A 171 -6.76 17.46 -4.81
N LEU A 172 -7.26 16.60 -5.71
CA LEU A 172 -7.15 16.70 -7.16
C LEU A 172 -8.49 17.12 -7.79
N SER A 173 -8.44 17.56 -9.05
CA SER A 173 -9.63 17.65 -9.88
C SER A 173 -10.16 16.25 -10.21
N THR A 174 -11.45 16.13 -10.48
CA THR A 174 -12.01 14.90 -11.06
C THR A 174 -11.36 14.51 -12.38
N GLU A 175 -10.91 15.50 -13.14
CA GLU A 175 -10.26 15.32 -14.44
C GLU A 175 -8.84 14.74 -14.30
N ASP A 176 -8.21 14.88 -13.14
CA ASP A 176 -6.86 14.35 -12.85
C ASP A 176 -6.90 12.88 -12.39
N VAL A 177 -8.10 12.29 -12.26
CA VAL A 177 -8.26 10.89 -11.86
C VAL A 177 -8.71 10.09 -13.09
N ASP A 178 -7.78 9.32 -13.67
CA ASP A 178 -8.06 8.55 -14.87
C ASP A 178 -9.02 7.39 -14.62
N LEU A 179 -9.89 7.13 -15.58
CA LEU A 179 -10.71 5.92 -15.61
C LEU A 179 -10.07 4.91 -16.56
N ILE A 180 -9.82 3.70 -16.07
CA ILE A 180 -9.24 2.62 -16.90
C ILE A 180 -10.13 1.38 -16.88
N SER A 181 -10.26 0.73 -18.03
CA SER A 181 -10.80 -0.62 -18.09
C SER A 181 -9.78 -1.61 -17.53
N TYR A 182 -10.23 -2.67 -16.86
CA TYR A 182 -9.33 -3.73 -16.41
C TYR A 182 -8.58 -4.39 -17.58
N MET A 183 -9.16 -4.38 -18.79
CA MET A 183 -8.52 -4.87 -20.02
C MET A 183 -7.28 -4.06 -20.42
N ASN A 184 -7.15 -2.82 -19.92
CA ASN A 184 -6.01 -1.95 -20.23
C ASN A 184 -4.82 -2.17 -19.27
N ILE A 185 -4.98 -2.95 -18.21
CA ILE A 185 -3.92 -3.21 -17.23
C ILE A 185 -2.72 -3.91 -17.86
N PRO A 186 -2.87 -4.96 -18.69
CA PRO A 186 -1.72 -5.59 -19.38
C PRO A 186 -0.92 -4.60 -20.24
N ALA A 187 -1.58 -3.76 -21.04
CA ALA A 187 -0.91 -2.75 -21.87
C ALA A 187 -0.13 -1.73 -21.00
N LEU A 188 -0.70 -1.33 -19.86
CA LEU A 188 -0.04 -0.44 -18.90
C LEU A 188 1.20 -1.10 -18.28
N LEU A 189 1.12 -2.39 -17.96
CA LEU A 189 2.24 -3.18 -17.44
C LEU A 189 3.33 -3.40 -18.50
N ASN A 190 2.96 -3.70 -19.75
CA ASN A 190 3.89 -3.85 -20.87
C ASN A 190 4.64 -2.54 -21.12
N LYS A 191 3.92 -1.41 -21.14
CA LYS A 191 4.52 -0.08 -21.23
C LYS A 191 5.53 0.17 -20.12
N ARG A 192 5.20 -0.21 -18.88
CA ARG A 192 6.10 -0.05 -17.72
C ARG A 192 7.38 -0.87 -17.86
N LEU A 193 7.28 -2.08 -18.40
CA LEU A 193 8.43 -2.95 -18.66
C LEU A 193 9.24 -2.56 -19.90
N GLY A 194 8.83 -1.54 -20.65
CA GLY A 194 9.45 -1.19 -21.92
C GLY A 194 9.29 -2.27 -22.99
N VAL A 195 8.31 -3.17 -22.82
CA VAL A 195 7.95 -4.15 -23.85
C VAL A 195 7.22 -3.38 -24.94
N VAL A 196 7.89 -3.17 -26.06
CA VAL A 196 7.26 -2.65 -27.27
C VAL A 196 6.26 -3.71 -27.72
N GLU A 197 4.96 -3.44 -27.59
CA GLU A 197 3.95 -4.28 -28.21
C GLU A 197 4.17 -4.21 -29.72
N GLU A 198 4.76 -5.26 -30.31
CA GLU A 198 4.61 -5.50 -31.73
C GLU A 198 3.11 -5.58 -31.98
N ALA A 199 2.58 -4.58 -32.69
CA ALA A 199 1.16 -4.47 -32.98
C ALA A 199 0.71 -5.73 -33.73
N THR A 200 0.22 -6.73 -33.00
CA THR A 200 -0.48 -7.88 -33.57
C THR A 200 -1.81 -7.36 -34.08
N SER A 201 -1.79 -6.84 -35.30
CA SER A 201 -2.98 -6.54 -36.08
C SER A 201 -3.64 -7.87 -36.44
N GLU A 202 -4.38 -8.47 -35.50
CA GLU A 202 -5.38 -9.46 -35.87
C GLU A 202 -6.46 -8.72 -36.64
N VAL A 203 -6.34 -8.75 -37.96
CA VAL A 203 -7.42 -8.40 -38.90
C VAL A 203 -8.53 -9.41 -38.65
N ILE A 204 -9.52 -9.02 -37.86
CA ILE A 204 -10.77 -9.77 -37.74
C ILE A 204 -11.52 -9.55 -39.07
N ASP A 205 -11.34 -10.49 -40.00
CA ASP A 205 -12.19 -10.60 -41.19
C ASP A 205 -13.61 -10.97 -40.74
N LEU A 206 -14.45 -9.96 -40.57
CA LEU A 206 -15.89 -10.11 -40.46
C LEU A 206 -16.43 -10.46 -41.85
N ALA A 207 -16.49 -11.76 -42.14
CA ALA A 207 -17.27 -12.27 -43.25
C ALA A 207 -18.76 -11.98 -42.99
N ILE A 208 -19.35 -11.14 -43.84
CA ILE A 208 -20.80 -10.88 -43.95
C ILE A 208 -21.44 -11.99 -44.78
#